data_AF-A0A158P9M9-F1
#
_entry.id   AF-A0A158P9M9-F1
#
_cell.length_a   1.000
_cell.length_b   1.000
_cell.length_c   1.000
_cell.angle_alpha   90.00
_cell.angle_beta   90.00
_cell.angle_gamma   90.00
#
_symmetry.space_group_name_H-M   'P 1'
#
loop_
_entity.id
_entity.type
_entity.pdbx_description
1 polymer ?
#
loop_
_entity_poly.entity_id
_entity_poly.type
_entity_poly.pdbx_seq_one_letter_code
_entity_poly.pdbx_strand_id
1 'polypeptide(L)'
;MLATEKPADRKLNQMQKMRALISYREAKYRYAAKIKSKRYHRILKRQKRKQLIKEFDELLIRDPEAAKEKLKELENQRIIERASLKHRARTKFQQDVVKYAGRDALFKLFSGFKLEGSFIDQAHIVAEAFKDDDVIGDFEEDKEFVKGERPKDVDLTLPGWGCWVGPGITERKRRKRFIIKAKQKRRKDQGKPVSLLEYSVALMLYFNIENSISRLQPAELPFPYTSVVDFETMVSQPIGKDWNTIGTTHELCKPAVVTQVGGRPIRPINKTDIIAGKLSLD
;
A
#
# COMPACT_ATOMS: atom_id res chain seq x y z
N MET A 1 -16.92 -30.24 -61.96
CA MET A 1 -15.45 -30.28 -61.98
C MET A 1 -14.95 -29.59 -60.72
N LEU A 2 -14.28 -30.29 -59.80
CA LEU A 2 -13.77 -29.70 -58.56
C LEU A 2 -12.69 -28.67 -58.91
N ALA A 3 -12.91 -27.41 -58.57
CA ALA A 3 -11.99 -26.32 -58.83
C ALA A 3 -10.65 -26.60 -58.11
N THR A 4 -9.62 -26.92 -58.88
CA THR A 4 -8.27 -27.12 -58.35
C THR A 4 -7.70 -25.78 -57.91
N GLU A 5 -7.49 -25.59 -56.60
CA GLU A 5 -6.81 -24.39 -56.07
C GLU A 5 -5.51 -24.11 -56.83
N LYS A 6 -5.26 -22.82 -57.14
CA LYS A 6 -4.06 -22.39 -57.85
C LYS A 6 -2.82 -22.77 -57.04
N PRO A 7 -1.70 -23.16 -57.69
CA PRO A 7 -0.50 -23.62 -56.99
C PRO A 7 0.09 -22.57 -56.05
N ALA A 8 -0.08 -21.28 -56.35
CA ALA A 8 0.34 -20.17 -55.48
C ALA A 8 -0.45 -20.13 -54.16
N ASP A 9 -1.77 -20.31 -54.23
CA ASP A 9 -2.65 -20.28 -53.06
C ASP A 9 -2.41 -21.49 -52.16
N ARG A 10 -2.13 -22.67 -52.74
CA ARG A 10 -1.71 -23.86 -51.99
C ARG A 10 -0.41 -23.63 -51.22
N LYS A 11 0.59 -23.01 -51.86
CA LYS A 11 1.89 -22.71 -51.23
C LYS A 11 1.73 -21.66 -50.13
N LEU A 12 0.89 -20.66 -50.33
CA LEU A 12 0.56 -19.66 -49.31
C LEU A 12 -0.18 -20.29 -48.12
N ASN A 13 -1.18 -21.14 -48.36
CA ASN A 13 -1.90 -21.88 -47.33
C ASN A 13 -0.97 -22.83 -46.55
N GLN A 14 -0.04 -23.51 -47.23
CA GLN A 14 0.98 -24.34 -46.58
C GLN A 14 1.91 -23.49 -45.70
N MET A 15 2.40 -22.35 -46.20
CA MET A 15 3.28 -21.45 -45.44
C MET A 15 2.55 -20.83 -44.24
N GLN A 16 1.27 -20.49 -44.37
CA GLN A 16 0.44 -20.01 -43.26
C GLN A 16 0.26 -21.09 -42.19
N LYS A 17 -0.06 -22.34 -42.59
CA LYS A 17 -0.15 -23.49 -41.67
C LYS A 17 1.19 -23.71 -40.93
N MET A 18 2.31 -23.64 -41.65
CA MET A 18 3.64 -23.80 -41.07
C MET A 18 3.98 -22.68 -40.07
N ARG A 19 3.68 -21.42 -40.41
CA ARG A 19 3.88 -20.27 -39.50
C ARG A 19 3.03 -20.39 -38.23
N ALA A 20 1.78 -20.83 -38.35
CA ALA A 20 0.90 -21.05 -37.21
C ALA A 20 1.46 -22.14 -36.28
N LEU A 21 1.90 -23.28 -36.83
CA LEU A 21 2.49 -24.37 -36.05
C LEU A 21 3.78 -23.94 -35.32
N ILE A 22 4.64 -23.15 -35.98
CA ILE A 22 5.84 -22.59 -35.35
C ILE A 22 5.45 -21.64 -34.20
N SER A 23 4.49 -20.74 -34.43
CA SER A 23 3.99 -19.82 -33.40
C SER A 23 3.43 -20.56 -32.18
N TYR A 24 2.65 -21.62 -32.38
CA TYR A 24 2.13 -22.45 -31.28
C TYR A 24 3.24 -23.15 -30.50
N ARG A 25 4.26 -23.68 -31.20
CA ARG A 25 5.43 -24.28 -30.54
C ARG A 25 6.18 -23.23 -29.72
N GLU A 26 6.47 -22.07 -30.28
CA GLU A 26 7.13 -20.97 -29.57
C GLU A 26 6.34 -20.51 -28.34
N ALA A 27 5.01 -20.37 -28.46
CA ALA A 27 4.15 -20.04 -27.34
C ALA A 27 4.19 -21.12 -26.24
N LYS A 28 4.13 -22.41 -26.62
CA LYS A 28 4.25 -23.54 -25.68
C LYS A 28 5.61 -23.55 -24.99
N TYR A 29 6.70 -23.30 -25.71
CA TYR A 29 8.05 -23.22 -25.13
C TYR A 29 8.20 -22.00 -24.20
N ARG A 30 7.65 -20.84 -24.55
CA ARG A 30 7.61 -19.67 -23.67
C ARG A 30 6.83 -19.94 -22.39
N TYR A 31 5.69 -20.62 -22.50
CA TYR A 31 4.89 -21.01 -21.33
C TYR A 31 5.63 -22.03 -20.45
N ALA A 32 6.25 -23.05 -21.06
CA ALA A 32 7.07 -24.02 -20.34
C ALA A 32 8.28 -23.37 -19.65
N ALA A 33 8.96 -22.44 -20.32
CA ALA A 33 10.06 -21.67 -19.75
C ALA A 33 9.59 -20.78 -18.59
N LYS A 34 8.40 -20.19 -18.70
CA LYS A 34 7.77 -19.42 -17.62
C LYS A 34 7.48 -20.31 -16.41
N ILE A 35 6.82 -21.46 -16.59
CA ILE A 35 6.52 -22.40 -15.49
C ILE A 35 7.81 -22.87 -14.81
N LYS A 36 8.82 -23.23 -15.59
CA LYS A 36 10.10 -23.74 -15.05
C LYS A 36 11.01 -22.64 -14.47
N SER A 37 10.61 -21.37 -14.56
CA SER A 37 11.41 -20.27 -14.03
C SER A 37 11.36 -20.25 -12.49
N LYS A 38 12.50 -19.92 -11.87
CA LYS A 38 12.60 -19.72 -10.41
C LYS A 38 11.56 -18.72 -9.90
N ARG A 39 11.32 -17.66 -10.67
CA ARG A 39 10.35 -16.60 -10.38
C ARG A 39 8.91 -17.10 -10.35
N TYR A 40 8.48 -17.92 -11.32
CA TYR A 40 7.14 -18.51 -11.31
C TYR A 40 6.92 -19.33 -10.04
N HIS A 41 7.90 -20.15 -9.66
CA HIS A 41 7.81 -20.93 -8.42
C HIS A 41 7.84 -20.05 -7.17
N ARG A 42 8.60 -18.95 -7.13
CA ARG A 42 8.56 -17.96 -6.04
C ARG A 42 7.17 -17.32 -5.92
N ILE A 43 6.60 -16.85 -7.02
CA ILE A 43 5.25 -16.23 -7.06
C ILE A 43 4.17 -17.24 -6.66
N LEU A 44 4.24 -18.46 -7.20
CA LEU A 44 3.30 -19.54 -6.90
C LEU A 44 3.36 -19.91 -5.41
N LYS A 45 4.56 -20.01 -4.81
CA LYS A 45 4.74 -20.22 -3.37
C LYS A 45 4.12 -19.08 -2.56
N ARG A 46 4.37 -17.82 -2.95
CA ARG A 46 3.80 -16.64 -2.28
C ARG A 46 2.27 -16.64 -2.35
N GLN A 47 1.68 -17.01 -3.48
CA GLN A 47 0.22 -17.13 -3.66
C GLN A 47 -0.36 -18.22 -2.76
N LYS A 48 0.24 -19.42 -2.77
CA LYS A 48 -0.17 -20.52 -1.88
C LYS A 48 -0.08 -20.13 -0.40
N ARG A 49 1.00 -19.47 0.02
CA ARG A 49 1.14 -18.94 1.40
C ARG A 49 0.02 -17.98 1.77
N LYS A 50 -0.31 -17.03 0.89
CA LYS A 50 -1.42 -16.09 1.13
C LYS A 50 -2.78 -16.79 1.23
N GLN A 51 -3.01 -17.82 0.44
CA GLN A 51 -4.23 -18.65 0.53
C GLN A 51 -4.28 -19.39 1.87
N LEU A 52 -3.18 -20.03 2.27
CA LEU A 52 -3.07 -20.70 3.56
C LEU A 52 -3.32 -19.75 4.75
N ILE A 53 -2.79 -18.53 4.70
CA ILE A 53 -3.03 -17.52 5.75
C ILE A 53 -4.51 -17.14 5.80
N LYS A 54 -5.15 -16.86 4.65
CA LYS A 54 -6.58 -16.55 4.61
C LYS A 54 -7.45 -17.69 5.12
N GLU A 55 -7.16 -18.91 4.69
CA GLU A 55 -7.87 -20.11 5.16
C GLU A 55 -7.71 -20.29 6.67
N PHE A 56 -6.56 -19.93 7.23
CA PHE A 56 -6.31 -19.99 8.67
C PHE A 56 -7.07 -18.89 9.43
N ASP A 57 -7.06 -17.65 8.95
CA ASP A 57 -7.82 -16.55 9.53
C ASP A 57 -9.33 -16.83 9.52
N GLU A 58 -9.85 -17.42 8.43
CA GLU A 58 -11.24 -17.85 8.33
C GLU A 58 -11.60 -18.94 9.35
N LEU A 59 -10.68 -19.87 9.63
CA LEU A 59 -10.89 -20.92 10.62
C LEU A 59 -10.84 -20.41 12.05
N LEU A 60 -9.99 -19.42 12.35
CA LEU A 60 -9.98 -18.77 13.67
C LEU A 60 -11.31 -18.11 13.99
N ILE A 61 -11.99 -17.57 12.97
CA ILE A 61 -13.30 -16.91 13.12
C ILE A 61 -14.43 -17.93 13.24
N ARG A 62 -14.38 -19.04 12.48
CA ARG A 62 -15.42 -20.08 12.51
C ARG A 62 -15.29 -21.01 13.70
N ASP A 63 -14.16 -21.70 13.82
CA ASP A 63 -13.95 -22.82 14.75
C ASP A 63 -12.50 -22.82 15.29
N PRO A 64 -12.27 -22.36 16.53
CA PRO A 64 -10.92 -22.23 17.09
C PRO A 64 -10.22 -23.58 17.32
N GLU A 65 -10.97 -24.68 17.42
CA GLU A 65 -10.41 -26.04 17.56
C GLU A 65 -9.83 -26.55 16.24
N ALA A 66 -10.55 -26.35 15.12
CA ALA A 66 -10.09 -26.73 13.79
C ALA A 66 -8.82 -25.95 13.37
N ALA A 67 -8.69 -24.69 13.80
CA ALA A 67 -7.46 -23.91 13.61
C ALA A 67 -6.25 -24.55 14.33
N LYS A 68 -6.44 -25.05 15.55
CA LYS A 68 -5.38 -25.75 16.31
C LYS A 68 -4.98 -27.07 15.64
N GLU A 69 -5.94 -27.80 15.07
CA GLU A 69 -5.65 -29.04 14.33
C GLU A 69 -4.89 -28.76 13.03
N LYS A 70 -5.30 -27.75 12.26
CA LYS A 70 -4.56 -27.34 11.05
C LYS A 70 -3.15 -26.88 11.36
N LEU A 71 -2.91 -26.23 12.51
CA LEU A 71 -1.55 -25.90 12.95
C LEU A 71 -0.73 -27.17 13.20
N LYS A 72 -1.27 -28.15 13.93
CA LYS A 72 -0.61 -29.44 14.17
C LYS A 72 -0.32 -30.18 12.86
N GLU A 73 -1.24 -30.14 11.89
CA GLU A 73 -1.02 -30.72 10.57
C GLU A 73 0.12 -30.03 9.80
N LEU A 74 0.16 -28.69 9.80
CA LEU A 74 1.24 -27.93 9.17
C LEU A 74 2.59 -28.20 9.86
N GLU A 75 2.61 -28.32 11.18
CA GLU A 75 3.79 -28.71 11.95
C GLU A 75 4.25 -30.13 11.62
N ASN A 76 3.33 -31.09 11.56
CA ASN A 76 3.63 -32.47 11.18
C ASN A 76 4.13 -32.56 9.72
N GLN A 77 3.53 -31.83 8.79
CA GLN A 77 4.02 -31.71 7.42
C GLN A 77 5.42 -31.10 7.39
N ARG A 78 5.70 -30.08 8.21
CA ARG A 78 7.03 -29.47 8.33
C ARG A 78 8.05 -30.42 8.97
N ILE A 79 7.65 -31.25 9.93
CA ILE A 79 8.48 -32.30 10.53
C ILE A 79 8.81 -33.36 9.46
N ILE A 80 7.82 -33.80 8.67
CA ILE A 80 8.01 -34.74 7.57
C ILE A 80 8.85 -34.12 6.45
N GLU A 81 8.65 -32.86 6.09
CA GLU A 81 9.48 -32.11 5.13
C GLU A 81 10.92 -31.98 5.64
N ARG A 82 11.13 -31.61 6.91
CA ARG A 82 12.47 -31.55 7.53
C ARG A 82 13.14 -32.91 7.61
N ALA A 83 12.39 -33.98 7.90
CA ALA A 83 12.88 -35.35 7.96
C ALA A 83 13.16 -35.95 6.57
N SER A 84 12.37 -35.58 5.56
CA SER A 84 12.50 -36.06 4.17
C SER A 84 13.43 -35.22 3.31
N LEU A 85 13.72 -33.97 3.71
CA LEU A 85 14.74 -33.14 3.07
C LEU A 85 16.13 -33.76 3.28
N LYS A 86 16.72 -34.25 2.18
CA LYS A 86 18.13 -34.70 2.09
C LYS A 86 19.14 -33.55 2.20
N HIS A 87 18.91 -32.61 3.11
CA HIS A 87 19.85 -31.54 3.45
C HIS A 87 20.16 -31.63 4.95
N ARG A 88 20.96 -32.64 5.31
CA ARG A 88 21.89 -32.53 6.44
C ARG A 88 22.67 -31.22 6.25
N ALA A 89 22.72 -30.40 7.30
CA ALA A 89 23.28 -29.04 7.32
C ALA A 89 24.43 -28.85 6.31
N ARG A 90 24.17 -28.11 5.23
CA ARG A 90 25.08 -28.03 4.06
C ARG A 90 26.15 -26.94 4.23
N THR A 91 25.86 -25.91 5.02
CA THR A 91 26.81 -24.83 5.35
C THR A 91 27.36 -24.99 6.76
N LYS A 92 28.63 -24.59 6.94
CA LYS A 92 29.35 -24.67 8.23
C LYS A 92 28.59 -23.95 9.36
N PHE A 93 27.99 -22.80 9.05
CA PHE A 93 27.13 -22.05 9.97
C PHE A 93 25.88 -22.86 10.42
N GLN A 94 25.18 -23.53 9.50
CA GLN A 94 24.03 -24.37 9.87
C GLN A 94 24.46 -25.61 10.66
N GLN A 95 25.64 -26.18 10.36
CA GLN A 95 26.21 -27.28 11.14
C GLN A 95 26.57 -26.83 12.56
N ASP A 96 27.17 -25.64 12.69
CA ASP A 96 27.55 -25.04 13.96
C ASP A 96 26.30 -24.67 14.78
N VAL A 97 25.29 -24.05 14.18
CA VAL A 97 24.02 -23.74 14.86
C VAL A 97 23.36 -25.02 15.41
N VAL A 98 23.31 -26.12 14.65
CA VAL A 98 22.77 -27.41 15.16
C VAL A 98 23.66 -27.99 16.28
N LYS A 99 24.97 -27.83 16.19
CA LYS A 99 25.96 -28.36 17.16
C LYS A 99 25.99 -27.56 18.47
N TYR A 100 25.68 -26.27 18.42
CA TYR A 100 25.73 -25.35 19.56
C TYR A 100 24.35 -24.96 20.12
N ALA A 101 23.24 -25.23 19.41
CA ALA A 101 21.87 -24.99 19.88
C ALA A 101 21.53 -25.68 21.22
N GLY A 102 22.24 -26.76 21.58
CA GLY A 102 22.10 -27.43 22.88
C GLY A 102 23.00 -26.89 24.00
N ARG A 103 23.94 -25.97 23.72
CA ARG A 103 24.99 -25.52 24.65
C ARG A 103 24.76 -24.12 25.24
N ASP A 104 23.98 -23.27 24.58
CA ASP A 104 23.73 -21.91 25.07
C ASP A 104 22.59 -21.91 26.10
N ALA A 105 22.96 -21.77 27.39
CA ALA A 105 22.03 -21.65 28.51
C ALA A 105 21.03 -20.49 28.33
N LEU A 106 21.44 -19.42 27.62
CA LEU A 106 20.59 -18.27 27.29
C LEU A 106 19.45 -18.61 26.33
N PHE A 107 19.64 -19.56 25.40
CA PHE A 107 18.58 -19.97 24.47
C PHE A 107 17.52 -20.84 25.16
N LYS A 108 17.93 -21.66 26.15
CA LYS A 108 17.02 -22.42 27.03
C LYS A 108 16.17 -21.53 27.94
N LEU A 109 16.72 -20.40 28.41
CA LEU A 109 15.98 -19.39 29.16
C LEU A 109 15.01 -18.60 28.27
N PHE A 110 15.41 -18.27 27.04
CA PHE A 110 14.57 -17.52 26.10
C PHE A 110 13.39 -18.36 25.55
N SER A 111 13.59 -19.67 25.36
CA SER A 111 12.57 -20.62 24.90
C SER A 111 11.63 -21.13 26.00
N GLY A 112 11.97 -20.89 27.28
CA GLY A 112 11.21 -21.36 28.43
C GLY A 112 10.28 -20.33 29.07
N PHE A 113 10.29 -19.06 28.62
CA PHE A 113 9.50 -18.01 29.23
C PHE A 113 8.18 -17.79 28.48
N LYS A 114 7.11 -18.38 29.03
CA LYS A 114 5.74 -18.17 28.57
C LYS A 114 5.24 -16.85 29.15
N LEU A 115 5.38 -15.76 28.39
CA LEU A 115 4.77 -14.47 28.72
C LEU A 115 3.47 -14.29 27.94
N GLU A 116 2.45 -13.83 28.66
CA GLU A 116 1.15 -13.51 28.12
C GLU A 116 1.18 -12.17 27.37
N GLY A 117 0.86 -12.23 26.07
CA GLY A 117 0.19 -11.20 25.28
C GLY A 117 0.74 -9.77 25.32
N SER A 118 1.66 -9.43 24.39
CA SER A 118 1.82 -8.04 23.96
C SER A 118 2.31 -7.93 22.50
N PHE A 119 2.06 -6.78 21.87
CA PHE A 119 2.37 -6.41 20.47
C PHE A 119 3.77 -6.81 19.94
N ILE A 120 4.72 -7.07 20.84
CA ILE A 120 6.10 -7.49 20.56
C ILE A 120 6.14 -8.93 19.99
N ASP A 121 5.19 -9.80 20.37
CA ASP A 121 5.10 -11.17 19.86
C ASP A 121 4.72 -11.21 18.38
N GLN A 122 3.81 -10.33 17.94
CA GLN A 122 3.45 -10.24 16.53
C GLN A 122 4.63 -9.81 15.68
N ALA A 123 5.41 -8.83 16.15
CA ALA A 123 6.61 -8.37 15.45
C ALA A 123 7.71 -9.43 15.42
N HIS A 124 7.87 -10.23 16.49
CA HIS A 124 8.83 -11.34 16.54
C HIS A 124 8.41 -12.52 15.66
N ILE A 125 7.13 -12.88 15.65
CA ILE A 125 6.55 -13.91 14.76
C ILE A 125 6.66 -13.48 13.29
N VAL A 126 6.39 -12.20 13.00
CA VAL A 126 6.57 -11.59 11.68
C VAL A 126 8.06 -11.63 11.30
N ALA A 127 8.95 -11.12 12.15
CA ALA A 127 10.39 -11.10 11.87
C ALA A 127 10.98 -12.51 11.68
N GLU A 128 10.53 -13.50 12.46
CA GLU A 128 10.91 -14.90 12.30
C GLU A 128 10.34 -15.51 11.02
N ALA A 129 9.11 -15.16 10.64
CA ALA A 129 8.49 -15.56 9.37
C ALA A 129 9.11 -14.89 8.14
N PHE A 130 9.72 -13.70 8.28
CA PHE A 130 10.39 -12.95 7.22
C PHE A 130 11.92 -13.14 7.20
N LYS A 131 12.51 -13.84 8.17
CA LYS A 131 13.97 -14.09 8.26
C LYS A 131 14.53 -14.92 7.09
N ASP A 132 13.68 -15.66 6.40
CA ASP A 132 14.02 -16.51 5.26
C ASP A 132 13.62 -15.93 3.88
N ASP A 133 12.92 -14.78 3.83
CA ASP A 133 12.48 -14.14 2.57
C ASP A 133 13.28 -12.83 2.36
N ASP A 134 14.22 -12.80 1.40
CA ASP A 134 14.93 -11.60 0.95
C ASP A 134 13.98 -10.66 0.18
N VAL A 135 13.06 -10.01 0.90
CA VAL A 135 12.05 -9.09 0.33
C VAL A 135 12.70 -7.94 -0.43
N ILE A 136 13.85 -7.47 0.06
CA ILE A 136 14.60 -6.35 -0.53
C ILE A 136 15.30 -6.79 -1.81
N GLY A 137 15.96 -7.95 -1.80
CA GLY A 137 16.61 -8.51 -2.99
C GLY A 137 15.60 -8.85 -4.09
N ASP A 138 14.45 -9.44 -3.73
CA ASP A 138 13.36 -9.69 -4.68
C ASP A 138 12.81 -8.37 -5.28
N PHE A 139 12.73 -7.30 -4.49
CA PHE A 139 12.28 -5.98 -4.97
C PHE A 139 13.28 -5.33 -5.94
N GLU A 140 14.58 -5.47 -5.68
CA GLU A 140 15.64 -4.98 -6.55
C GLU A 140 15.69 -5.77 -7.87
N GLU A 141 15.60 -7.10 -7.82
CA GLU A 141 15.49 -7.98 -9.00
C GLU A 141 14.26 -7.60 -9.85
N ASP A 142 13.10 -7.39 -9.23
CA ASP A 142 11.87 -6.98 -9.92
C ASP A 142 12.02 -5.57 -10.53
N LYS A 143 12.71 -4.64 -9.85
CA LYS A 143 12.99 -3.28 -10.36
C LYS A 143 13.91 -3.32 -11.58
N GLU A 144 14.92 -4.18 -11.59
CA GLU A 144 15.81 -4.39 -12.74
C GLU A 144 15.09 -5.05 -13.92
N PHE A 145 14.22 -6.02 -13.64
CA PHE A 145 13.41 -6.67 -14.67
C PHE A 145 12.45 -5.68 -15.34
N VAL A 146 11.73 -4.86 -14.54
CA VAL A 146 10.85 -3.79 -15.06
C VAL A 146 11.64 -2.76 -15.87
N LYS A 147 12.91 -2.50 -15.54
CA LYS A 147 13.79 -1.66 -16.36
C LYS A 147 14.19 -2.35 -17.67
N GLY A 148 14.37 -3.67 -17.66
CA GLY A 148 14.72 -4.47 -18.85
C GLY A 148 13.60 -4.60 -19.88
N GLU A 149 12.34 -4.69 -19.43
CA GLU A 149 11.15 -4.75 -20.30
C GLU A 149 10.77 -3.40 -20.93
N ARG A 150 11.26 -2.28 -20.36
CA ARG A 150 11.04 -0.97 -20.96
C ARG A 150 11.73 -0.95 -22.33
N PRO A 151 11.06 -0.41 -23.37
CA PRO A 151 11.68 -0.29 -24.68
C PRO A 151 12.93 0.59 -24.53
N LYS A 152 14.09 0.05 -24.93
CA LYS A 152 15.39 0.73 -24.88
C LYS A 152 15.60 1.51 -26.17
N ASP A 153 16.29 2.63 -26.08
CA ASP A 153 16.67 3.43 -27.24
C ASP A 153 17.60 2.60 -28.15
N VAL A 154 17.30 2.59 -29.45
CA VAL A 154 18.10 1.86 -30.43
C VAL A 154 19.09 2.83 -31.05
N ASP A 155 20.38 2.59 -30.79
CA ASP A 155 21.46 3.39 -31.37
C ASP A 155 21.90 2.76 -32.70
N LEU A 156 21.64 3.48 -33.80
CA LEU A 156 22.05 3.07 -35.16
C LEU A 156 23.35 3.75 -35.59
N THR A 157 24.07 4.40 -34.66
CA THR A 157 25.33 5.08 -34.96
C THR A 157 26.39 4.05 -35.38
N LEU A 158 26.76 4.05 -36.67
CA LEU A 158 27.88 3.27 -37.16
C LEU A 158 29.19 3.82 -36.55
N PRO A 159 30.05 2.98 -35.97
CA PRO A 159 31.35 3.42 -35.49
C PRO A 159 32.24 3.79 -36.70
N GLY A 160 32.64 5.07 -36.79
CA GLY A 160 33.57 5.54 -37.82
C GLY A 160 35.05 5.29 -37.49
N TRP A 161 35.95 5.64 -38.40
CA TRP A 161 37.41 5.43 -38.28
C TRP A 161 38.03 6.06 -37.00
N GLY A 162 37.41 7.11 -36.45
CA GLY A 162 37.84 7.75 -35.20
C GLY A 162 37.41 7.04 -33.90
N CYS A 163 36.79 5.86 -33.97
CA CYS A 163 36.35 5.08 -32.80
C CYS A 163 37.41 4.09 -32.29
N TRP A 164 38.53 3.96 -32.99
CA TRP A 164 39.66 3.09 -32.65
C TRP A 164 40.73 3.86 -31.88
N VAL A 165 40.34 4.63 -30.86
CA VAL A 165 41.31 5.22 -29.95
C VAL A 165 41.80 4.15 -28.97
N GLY A 166 43.11 4.07 -28.77
CA GLY A 166 43.73 3.07 -27.89
C GLY A 166 43.42 3.30 -26.40
N PRO A 167 43.70 2.30 -25.54
CA PRO A 167 43.58 2.44 -24.08
C PRO A 167 44.40 3.64 -23.58
N GLY A 168 43.76 4.55 -22.83
CA GLY A 168 44.42 5.73 -22.25
C GLY A 168 44.05 7.08 -22.86
N ILE A 169 43.30 7.11 -23.98
CA ILE A 169 42.73 8.34 -24.55
C ILE A 169 41.23 8.39 -24.26
N THR A 170 40.74 9.52 -23.75
CA THR A 170 39.30 9.71 -23.49
C THR A 170 38.54 9.88 -24.80
N GLU A 171 37.56 9.00 -25.06
CA GLU A 171 36.68 9.14 -26.22
C GLU A 171 35.89 10.46 -26.15
N ARG A 172 35.88 11.23 -27.25
CA ARG A 172 35.01 12.39 -27.36
C ARG A 172 33.55 11.94 -27.36
N LYS A 173 32.71 12.59 -26.52
CA LYS A 173 31.28 12.30 -26.45
C LYS A 173 30.63 12.42 -27.84
N ARG A 174 30.12 11.31 -28.36
CA ARG A 174 29.51 11.25 -29.70
C ARG A 174 28.19 12.02 -29.73
N ARG A 175 27.90 12.64 -30.86
CA ARG A 175 26.62 13.32 -31.08
C ARG A 175 25.52 12.26 -31.24
N LYS A 176 24.50 12.30 -30.39
CA LYS A 176 23.36 11.37 -30.34
C LYS A 176 22.36 11.55 -31.51
N ARG A 177 22.85 11.77 -32.73
CA ARG A 177 22.03 12.12 -33.90
C ARG A 177 21.27 10.94 -34.49
N PHE A 178 21.79 9.72 -34.32
CA PHE A 178 21.21 8.50 -34.89
C PHE A 178 20.57 7.58 -33.84
N ILE A 179 20.28 8.12 -32.64
CA ILE A 179 19.57 7.39 -31.59
C ILE A 179 18.07 7.54 -31.82
N ILE A 180 17.43 6.44 -32.21
CA ILE A 180 15.97 6.37 -32.27
C ILE A 180 15.48 6.13 -30.85
N LYS A 181 14.86 7.16 -30.26
CA LYS A 181 14.28 7.04 -28.92
C LYS A 181 13.14 6.03 -28.92
N ALA A 182 13.13 5.16 -27.93
CA ALA A 182 12.02 4.26 -27.68
C ALA A 182 10.73 5.05 -27.43
N LYS A 183 9.65 4.67 -28.13
CA LYS A 183 8.32 5.23 -27.87
C LYS A 183 7.91 4.86 -26.44
N GLN A 184 7.99 5.83 -25.54
CA GLN A 184 7.50 5.66 -24.17
C GLN A 184 6.00 5.43 -24.21
N LYS A 185 5.52 4.37 -23.56
CA LYS A 185 4.08 4.13 -23.40
C LYS A 185 3.52 5.24 -22.51
N ARG A 186 2.85 6.22 -23.13
CA ARG A 186 2.10 7.25 -22.39
C ARG A 186 1.08 6.55 -21.51
N ARG A 187 0.97 6.98 -20.26
CA ARG A 187 -0.10 6.53 -19.36
C ARG A 187 -1.43 6.92 -20.03
N LYS A 188 -2.45 6.04 -20.01
CA LYS A 188 -3.76 6.30 -20.65
C LYS A 188 -4.47 7.56 -20.11
N ASP A 189 -3.97 8.03 -18.98
CA ASP A 189 -4.43 9.12 -18.13
C ASP A 189 -3.76 10.46 -18.48
N GLN A 190 -2.64 10.43 -19.20
CA GLN A 190 -1.87 11.64 -19.53
C GLN A 190 -2.61 12.48 -20.57
N GLY A 191 -3.24 13.57 -20.11
CA GLY A 191 -3.96 14.54 -20.93
C GLY A 191 -5.46 14.33 -21.01
N LYS A 192 -6.01 13.37 -20.25
CA LYS A 192 -7.45 13.33 -19.98
C LYS A 192 -7.72 14.20 -18.74
N PRO A 193 -8.75 15.05 -18.73
CA PRO A 193 -9.23 15.58 -17.47
C PRO A 193 -9.57 14.39 -16.57
N VAL A 194 -9.30 14.53 -15.27
CA VAL A 194 -9.40 13.47 -14.26
C VAL A 194 -10.79 12.79 -14.24
N SER A 195 -11.80 13.38 -14.89
CA SER A 195 -13.16 12.90 -15.00
C SER A 195 -13.42 11.64 -15.83
N LEU A 196 -12.47 11.17 -16.65
CA LEU A 196 -12.70 10.05 -17.59
C LEU A 196 -11.80 8.83 -17.34
N LEU A 197 -11.43 8.57 -16.09
CA LEU A 197 -10.70 7.36 -15.70
C LEU A 197 -11.59 6.45 -14.87
N GLU A 198 -12.40 5.69 -15.59
CA GLU A 198 -13.01 4.48 -15.05
C GLU A 198 -11.90 3.52 -14.62
N TYR A 199 -11.92 3.13 -13.34
CA TYR A 199 -11.09 2.11 -12.70
C TYR A 199 -9.68 2.51 -12.25
N SER A 200 -9.58 3.56 -11.46
CA SER A 200 -8.83 3.52 -10.19
C SER A 200 -9.49 4.53 -9.26
N VAL A 201 -9.94 4.08 -8.09
CA VAL A 201 -10.79 4.82 -7.13
C VAL A 201 -10.25 6.23 -6.85
N ALA A 202 -10.63 7.18 -7.70
CA ALA A 202 -10.59 8.59 -7.42
C ALA A 202 -12.02 8.92 -6.99
N LEU A 203 -12.20 9.24 -5.71
CA LEU A 203 -13.42 9.86 -5.22
C LEU A 203 -13.61 11.14 -6.03
N MET A 204 -14.46 11.05 -7.06
CA MET A 204 -14.87 12.18 -7.89
C MET A 204 -15.83 13.02 -7.05
N LEU A 205 -15.27 13.92 -6.25
CA LEU A 205 -16.06 14.97 -5.61
C LEU A 205 -16.50 15.93 -6.72
N TYR A 206 -17.79 15.96 -7.00
CA TYR A 206 -18.38 16.98 -7.86
C TYR A 206 -18.38 18.30 -7.08
N PHE A 207 -17.59 19.28 -7.50
CA PHE A 207 -17.64 20.67 -7.00
C PHE A 207 -18.84 21.42 -7.58
N ASN A 208 -20.02 20.79 -7.60
CA ASN A 208 -21.26 21.50 -7.87
C ASN A 208 -21.63 22.22 -6.56
N ILE A 209 -21.38 23.53 -6.54
CA ILE A 209 -21.79 24.37 -5.42
C ILE A 209 -23.32 24.43 -5.45
N GLU A 210 -23.97 23.76 -4.50
CA GLU A 210 -25.42 23.85 -4.37
C GLU A 210 -25.79 25.23 -3.79
N ASN A 211 -26.50 26.03 -4.58
CA ASN A 211 -26.99 27.36 -4.15
C ASN A 211 -28.00 27.29 -2.98
N SER A 212 -28.47 26.09 -2.60
CA SER A 212 -29.33 25.86 -1.44
C SER A 212 -28.60 26.14 -0.12
N ILE A 213 -27.35 25.67 0.00
CA ILE A 213 -26.52 25.77 1.21
C ILE A 213 -26.08 27.22 1.45
N SER A 214 -25.85 27.97 0.38
CA SER A 214 -25.44 29.38 0.46
C SER A 214 -26.41 30.26 1.24
N ARG A 215 -27.71 29.91 1.31
CA ARG A 215 -28.69 30.66 2.11
C ARG A 215 -28.53 30.46 3.62
N LEU A 216 -27.90 29.37 4.03
CA LEU A 216 -27.72 28.98 5.44
C LEU A 216 -26.37 29.45 6.01
N GLN A 217 -25.44 29.85 5.14
CA GLN A 217 -24.11 30.32 5.53
C GLN A 217 -24.08 31.85 5.57
N PRO A 218 -23.33 32.46 6.51
CA PRO A 218 -23.14 33.91 6.53
C PRO A 218 -22.33 34.37 5.30
N ALA A 219 -22.73 35.49 4.70
CA ALA A 219 -22.03 36.06 3.54
C ALA A 219 -20.68 36.71 3.92
N GLU A 220 -20.60 37.27 5.13
CA GLU A 220 -19.42 37.94 5.69
C GLU A 220 -19.20 37.50 7.13
N LEU A 221 -17.98 37.68 7.64
CA LEU A 221 -17.62 37.33 9.00
C LEU A 221 -18.32 38.28 10.00
N PRO A 222 -19.02 37.77 11.03
CA PRO A 222 -19.67 38.64 12.00
C PRO A 222 -18.65 39.27 12.96
N PHE A 223 -18.84 40.55 13.27
CA PHE A 223 -18.14 41.22 14.36
C PHE A 223 -18.47 40.51 15.69
N PRO A 224 -17.50 40.25 16.62
CA PRO A 224 -16.15 40.82 16.73
C PRO A 224 -15.03 39.98 16.10
N TYR A 225 -15.34 38.94 15.33
CA TYR A 225 -14.32 38.04 14.79
C TYR A 225 -13.53 38.68 13.65
N THR A 226 -12.24 38.39 13.58
CA THR A 226 -11.32 38.85 12.51
C THR A 226 -10.89 37.72 11.58
N SER A 227 -10.96 36.46 12.03
CA SER A 227 -10.61 35.26 11.27
C SER A 227 -11.80 34.32 11.11
N VAL A 228 -11.92 33.70 9.93
CA VAL A 228 -12.94 32.67 9.64
C VAL A 228 -12.77 31.46 10.56
N VAL A 229 -11.52 31.08 10.86
CA VAL A 229 -11.23 29.92 11.71
C VAL A 229 -11.76 30.15 13.13
N ASP A 230 -11.62 31.36 13.67
CA ASP A 230 -12.07 31.69 15.02
C ASP A 230 -13.61 31.65 15.10
N PHE A 231 -14.28 32.09 14.05
CA PHE A 231 -15.74 32.03 13.96
C PHE A 231 -16.23 30.59 13.78
N GLU A 232 -15.65 29.82 12.86
CA GLU A 232 -16.03 28.43 12.63
C GLU A 232 -15.79 27.54 13.85
N THR A 233 -14.68 27.75 14.56
CA THR A 233 -14.38 27.01 15.80
C THR A 233 -15.40 27.33 16.90
N MET A 234 -15.82 28.60 17.04
CA MET A 234 -16.90 28.96 17.97
C MET A 234 -18.23 28.31 17.58
N VAL A 235 -18.64 28.43 16.31
CA VAL A 235 -19.92 27.90 15.81
C VAL A 235 -19.96 26.36 15.81
N SER A 236 -18.80 25.71 15.73
CA SER A 236 -18.69 24.25 15.74
C SER A 236 -19.15 23.60 17.06
N GLN A 237 -19.27 24.37 18.15
CA GLN A 237 -19.67 23.84 19.45
C GLN A 237 -21.20 23.82 19.59
N PRO A 238 -21.86 22.65 19.68
CA PRO A 238 -23.29 22.58 19.89
C PRO A 238 -23.64 22.97 21.34
N ILE A 239 -24.62 23.85 21.53
CA ILE A 239 -25.09 24.30 22.86
C ILE A 239 -26.34 23.55 23.36
N GLY A 240 -26.90 22.65 22.53
CA GLY A 240 -28.16 21.94 22.81
C GLY A 240 -28.06 20.81 23.83
N LYS A 241 -29.20 20.46 24.44
CA LYS A 241 -29.34 19.38 25.45
C LYS A 241 -29.05 17.98 24.90
N ASP A 242 -29.19 17.79 23.59
CA ASP A 242 -28.91 16.49 22.96
C ASP A 242 -27.40 16.20 22.87
N TRP A 243 -26.56 17.23 22.96
CA TRP A 243 -25.10 17.14 22.80
C TRP A 243 -24.34 17.36 24.11
N ASN A 244 -24.96 18.01 25.11
CA ASN A 244 -24.33 18.41 26.37
C ASN A 244 -25.14 17.93 27.59
N THR A 245 -24.50 17.91 28.77
CA THR A 245 -25.21 17.62 30.03
C THR A 245 -26.13 18.77 30.42
N ILE A 246 -27.14 18.50 31.24
CA ILE A 246 -28.12 19.54 31.58
C ILE A 246 -27.49 20.75 32.31
N GLY A 247 -26.49 20.51 33.18
CA GLY A 247 -25.76 21.57 33.86
C GLY A 247 -24.98 22.45 32.89
N THR A 248 -24.21 21.84 31.99
CA THR A 248 -23.43 22.57 30.97
C THR A 248 -24.34 23.34 30.01
N THR A 249 -25.47 22.78 29.59
CA THR A 249 -26.45 23.55 28.78
C THR A 249 -27.00 24.76 29.52
N HIS A 250 -27.28 24.63 30.82
CA HIS A 250 -27.79 25.73 31.62
C HIS A 250 -26.72 26.82 31.80
N GLU A 251 -25.46 26.44 31.91
CA GLU A 251 -24.33 27.38 31.96
C GLU A 251 -24.10 28.10 30.63
N LEU A 252 -24.06 27.36 29.51
CA LEU A 252 -23.85 27.92 28.16
C LEU A 252 -24.98 28.84 27.71
N CYS A 253 -26.23 28.52 28.09
CA CYS A 253 -27.41 29.33 27.75
C CYS A 253 -27.73 30.40 28.80
N LYS A 254 -26.90 30.60 29.83
CA LYS A 254 -27.11 31.64 30.84
C LYS A 254 -26.88 33.02 30.21
N PRO A 255 -27.86 33.94 30.25
CA PRO A 255 -27.66 35.28 29.69
C PRO A 255 -26.67 36.07 30.55
N ALA A 256 -25.91 36.98 29.92
CA ALA A 256 -24.94 37.82 30.60
C ALA A 256 -25.56 38.69 31.70
N VAL A 257 -26.80 39.14 31.49
CA VAL A 257 -27.55 39.95 32.47
C VAL A 257 -28.82 39.20 32.86
N VAL A 258 -28.92 38.86 34.15
CA VAL A 258 -30.12 38.26 34.73
C VAL A 258 -30.77 39.28 35.65
N THR A 259 -31.93 39.81 35.26
CA THR A 259 -32.75 40.65 36.13
C THR A 259 -33.73 39.78 36.91
N GLN A 260 -33.88 40.02 38.21
CA GLN A 260 -34.91 39.36 39.00
C GLN A 260 -36.29 39.91 38.60
N VAL A 261 -37.20 39.01 38.22
CA VAL A 261 -38.60 39.36 37.95
C VAL A 261 -39.29 39.58 39.29
N GLY A 262 -39.90 40.74 39.49
CA GLY A 262 -40.68 41.06 40.69
C GLY A 262 -40.32 42.39 41.33
N GLY A 263 -40.83 43.49 40.77
CA GLY A 263 -41.10 44.78 41.42
C GLY A 263 -39.95 45.56 42.07
N ARG A 264 -38.75 45.00 42.23
CA ARG A 264 -37.61 45.69 42.84
C ARG A 264 -36.94 46.59 41.80
N PRO A 265 -36.90 47.92 41.99
CA PRO A 265 -36.20 48.79 41.08
C PRO A 265 -34.69 48.48 41.09
N ILE A 266 -34.09 48.41 39.91
CA ILE A 266 -32.64 48.27 39.76
C ILE A 266 -32.01 49.58 40.25
N ARG A 267 -31.40 49.53 41.43
CA ARG A 267 -30.69 50.68 42.00
C ARG A 267 -29.34 50.86 41.29
N PRO A 268 -28.86 52.10 41.13
CA PRO A 268 -27.51 52.34 40.65
C PRO A 268 -26.49 51.67 41.59
N ILE A 269 -25.34 51.30 41.03
CA ILE A 269 -24.30 50.63 41.80
C ILE A 269 -23.68 51.61 42.81
N ASN A 270 -23.50 51.16 44.05
CA ASN A 270 -22.81 51.94 45.08
C ASN A 270 -21.29 51.79 44.92
N LYS A 271 -20.57 52.92 44.86
CA LYS A 271 -19.09 52.94 44.76
C LYS A 271 -18.40 52.21 45.92
N THR A 272 -18.95 52.30 47.13
CA THR A 272 -18.40 51.65 48.33
C THR A 272 -18.44 50.13 48.26
N ASP A 273 -19.49 49.57 47.66
CA ASP A 273 -19.68 48.12 47.57
C ASP A 273 -18.78 47.50 46.48
N ILE A 274 -18.49 48.26 45.41
CA ILE A 274 -17.50 47.90 44.39
C ILE A 274 -16.10 47.86 45.00
N ILE A 275 -15.70 48.94 45.71
CA ILE A 275 -14.36 49.05 46.31
C ILE A 275 -14.14 47.95 47.36
N ALA A 276 -15.18 47.56 48.08
CA ALA A 276 -15.14 46.47 49.04
C ALA A 276 -15.08 45.06 48.41
N GLY A 277 -15.08 44.94 47.07
CA GLY A 277 -15.01 43.67 46.34
C GLY A 277 -16.25 42.79 46.50
N LYS A 278 -17.35 43.33 47.04
CA LYS A 278 -18.60 42.58 47.26
C LYS A 278 -19.37 42.33 45.96
N LEU A 279 -19.02 43.05 44.90
CA LEU A 279 -19.53 42.92 43.55
C LEU A 279 -18.32 42.75 42.62
N SER A 280 -17.94 41.52 42.29
CA SER A 280 -16.95 41.26 41.25
C SER A 280 -17.63 41.30 39.87
N LEU A 281 -16.97 41.95 38.92
CA LEU A 281 -17.26 41.82 37.50
C LEU A 281 -16.33 40.73 36.98
N ASP A 282 -16.86 39.52 36.80
CA ASP A 282 -16.18 38.45 36.06
C ASP A 282 -16.45 38.61 34.56
#